data_AF-A0A7S3B6Y8-F1
#
_entry.id   AF-A0A7S3B6Y8-F1
#
_cell.length_a   1.000
_cell.length_b   1.000
_cell.length_c   1.000
_cell.angle_alpha   90.00
_cell.angle_beta   90.00
_cell.angle_gamma   90.00
#
_symmetry.space_group_name_H-M   'P 1'
#
loop_
_entity.id
_entity.type
_entity.pdbx_description
1 polymer ?
#
loop_
_entity_poly.entity_id
_entity_poly.type
_entity_poly.pdbx_seq_one_letter_code
_entity_poly.pdbx_strand_id
1 'polypeptide(L)'
;MAGYCDETIISRGLGNTITWAWDARLCDQLLGKMEEDFWDISFVGCDDVRAALHRAFATWSMNHKFIKFTDVTLECAKRGFVQEGCPLAEVWVTYLDSHLVNGSTPFYGRPELVNGVVHRDVAQAEPWADYSSTFEPTNGGPTPFTMYGIYPVPRKVIEVTGGRISFNTESPTCWYLDSSFCQGWHDLKNEHSPDGVYIFSVTLLFFFWGAAFFATTLHFLLLLRGVLRQNRKLMTNYKPFYQRAGHALLLTCERLGFYRMTARLLLIMLPWAFYNSIFITCWDCYDFEAMAAHQIGHLLGLGHPNTAASELTSGTGPPGQNSYHTLLAAGGPMNASTCMNPWDYVVEGVPPGAKINPLTGNRYSIMDAVDLHNPRTCLTEDDLEALNVLYPTCSGAITQPTCLKQSIKYLGWLRVCVFVLAPLILAIAGSCMVLVPRAGYVYREQRKRAGAHARARRAQVAVQSIPMTNSGGATETIIVPPPEPTSEETTETIIVAPPDPMDGPFSEKISMAAQDVSPDHQDV
;
A
#
# COMPACT_ATOMS: atom_id res chain seq x y z
N MET A 1 -55.65 11.57 0.59
CA MET A 1 -54.90 12.62 1.28
C MET A 1 -53.44 12.47 0.88
N ALA A 2 -53.02 13.16 -0.17
CA ALA A 2 -51.61 13.28 -0.52
C ALA A 2 -51.03 14.31 0.46
N GLY A 3 -50.33 13.83 1.49
CA GLY A 3 -49.63 14.68 2.44
C GLY A 3 -48.56 15.45 1.68
N TYR A 4 -48.69 16.77 1.69
CA TYR A 4 -47.66 17.71 1.32
C TYR A 4 -46.44 17.41 2.22
N CYS A 5 -45.36 16.86 1.66
CA CYS A 5 -44.05 16.99 2.29
C CYS A 5 -43.67 18.46 2.14
N ASP A 6 -44.12 19.28 3.09
CA ASP A 6 -43.79 20.70 3.12
C ASP A 6 -42.28 20.82 3.32
N GLU A 7 -41.58 21.34 2.30
CA GLU A 7 -40.16 21.69 2.34
C GLU A 7 -39.91 22.94 3.22
N THR A 8 -40.65 23.09 4.32
CA THR A 8 -40.24 24.01 5.38
C THR A 8 -38.91 23.51 5.91
N ILE A 9 -37.84 24.23 5.55
CA ILE A 9 -36.46 24.01 5.99
C ILE A 9 -36.42 24.21 7.50
N ILE A 10 -36.80 23.17 8.24
CA ILE A 10 -36.63 23.11 9.68
C ILE A 10 -35.15 22.79 9.91
N SER A 11 -34.45 23.75 10.50
CA SER A 11 -33.01 23.79 10.67
C SER A 11 -32.50 22.91 11.82
N ARG A 12 -33.28 21.90 12.24
CA ARG A 12 -32.98 20.98 13.35
C ARG A 12 -32.75 19.57 12.80
N GLY A 13 -31.74 18.87 13.32
CA GLY A 13 -31.31 17.56 12.84
C GLY A 13 -30.43 17.60 11.58
N LEU A 14 -30.28 16.46 10.91
CA LEU A 14 -29.35 16.24 9.78
C LEU A 14 -29.59 17.11 8.54
N GLY A 15 -30.67 17.89 8.48
CA GLY A 15 -30.98 18.79 7.37
C GLY A 15 -30.02 19.99 7.23
N ASN A 16 -29.15 20.22 8.23
CA ASN A 16 -28.35 21.45 8.34
C ASN A 16 -26.84 21.28 8.24
N THR A 17 -26.38 20.12 7.75
CA THR A 17 -24.97 19.69 7.75
C THR A 17 -24.43 19.45 9.17
N ILE A 18 -23.67 18.38 9.35
CA ILE A 18 -22.94 18.09 10.58
C ILE A 18 -21.62 18.86 10.53
N THR A 19 -21.42 19.73 11.51
CA THR A 19 -20.20 20.52 11.64
C THR A 19 -19.13 19.75 12.42
N TRP A 20 -17.88 19.84 11.98
CA TRP A 20 -16.77 19.19 12.67
C TRP A 20 -15.53 20.06 12.75
N ALA A 21 -14.72 19.85 13.79
CA ALA A 21 -13.46 20.55 13.97
C ALA A 21 -12.33 19.58 14.34
N TRP A 22 -11.12 19.94 13.90
CA TRP A 22 -9.89 19.20 14.10
C TRP A 22 -9.07 19.77 15.27
N ASP A 23 -8.62 18.92 16.21
CA ASP A 23 -7.68 19.32 17.25
C ASP A 23 -6.32 19.67 16.63
N ALA A 24 -5.82 20.88 16.87
CA ALA A 24 -4.56 21.36 16.32
C ALA A 24 -3.35 20.47 16.68
N ARG A 25 -3.41 19.74 17.80
CA ARG A 25 -2.35 18.84 18.28
C ARG A 25 -2.40 17.46 17.65
N LEU A 26 -3.55 17.05 17.11
CA LEU A 26 -3.74 15.71 16.56
C LEU A 26 -2.74 15.41 15.45
N CYS A 27 -2.49 16.38 14.56
CA CYS A 27 -1.52 16.22 13.49
C CYS A 27 -0.11 15.94 14.01
N ASP A 28 0.38 16.73 14.96
CA ASP A 28 1.73 16.56 15.51
C ASP A 28 1.92 15.18 16.15
N GLN A 29 0.84 14.62 16.72
CA GLN A 29 0.85 13.28 17.32
C GLN A 29 0.73 12.16 16.27
N LEU A 30 -0.03 12.36 15.19
CA LEU A 30 -0.23 11.37 14.13
C LEU A 30 0.95 11.29 13.15
N LEU A 31 1.57 12.41 12.80
CA LEU A 31 2.61 12.45 11.76
C LEU A 31 3.79 11.53 12.09
N GLY A 32 4.20 11.47 13.36
CA GLY A 32 5.25 10.55 13.82
C GLY A 32 4.86 9.07 13.80
N LYS A 33 3.61 8.74 13.43
CA LYS A 33 3.06 7.38 13.34
C LYS A 33 2.69 6.99 11.90
N MET A 34 2.88 7.88 10.93
CA MET A 34 2.65 7.59 9.51
C MET A 34 3.86 6.85 8.94
N GLU A 35 3.66 5.65 8.42
CA GLU A 35 4.74 4.83 7.87
C GLU A 35 5.26 5.31 6.50
N GLU A 36 4.62 6.33 5.92
CA GLU A 36 5.04 6.91 4.62
C GLU A 36 6.34 7.69 4.71
N ASP A 37 6.75 8.08 5.90
CA ASP A 37 7.96 8.84 6.13
C ASP A 37 9.15 7.87 6.18
N PHE A 38 10.15 8.11 5.31
CA PHE A 38 11.37 7.30 5.28
C PHE A 38 12.60 8.18 5.13
N TRP A 39 13.70 7.77 5.78
CA TRP A 39 14.98 8.50 5.82
C TRP A 39 14.85 9.95 6.32
N ASP A 40 14.03 10.18 7.34
CA ASP A 40 13.75 11.50 7.92
C ASP A 40 13.13 12.50 6.93
N ILE A 41 12.65 12.03 5.76
CA ILE A 41 11.92 12.82 4.78
C ILE A 41 10.43 12.57 5.02
N SER A 42 9.71 13.63 5.39
CA SER A 42 8.27 13.56 5.56
C SER A 42 7.57 13.75 4.22
N PHE A 43 6.80 12.74 3.80
CA PHE A 43 6.00 12.76 2.58
C PHE A 43 4.53 13.07 2.85
N VAL A 44 4.11 12.92 4.11
CA VAL A 44 2.76 13.15 4.58
C VAL A 44 2.73 14.39 5.46
N GLY A 45 1.95 15.39 5.06
CA GLY A 45 1.70 16.58 5.86
C GLY A 45 0.38 16.49 6.63
N CYS A 46 0.19 17.41 7.59
CA CYS A 46 -1.09 17.54 8.30
C CYS A 46 -2.29 17.75 7.36
N ASP A 47 -2.10 18.52 6.28
CA ASP A 47 -3.14 18.74 5.27
C ASP A 47 -3.55 17.44 4.56
N ASP A 48 -2.64 16.48 4.40
CA ASP A 48 -2.94 15.19 3.76
C ASP A 48 -3.79 14.30 4.67
N VAL A 49 -3.46 14.27 5.96
CA VAL A 49 -4.21 13.53 6.98
C VAL A 49 -5.61 14.14 7.15
N ARG A 50 -5.69 15.48 7.23
CA ARG A 50 -6.99 16.18 7.29
C ARG A 50 -7.80 15.97 6.01
N ALA A 51 -7.16 15.98 4.84
CA ALA A 51 -7.83 15.64 3.59
C ALA A 51 -8.34 14.20 3.57
N ALA A 52 -7.62 13.25 4.17
CA ALA A 52 -8.08 11.87 4.32
C ALA A 52 -9.34 11.77 5.20
N LEU A 53 -9.37 12.50 6.31
CA LEU A 53 -10.58 12.60 7.14
C LEU A 53 -11.76 13.24 6.35
N HIS A 54 -11.50 14.29 5.58
CA HIS A 54 -12.52 14.89 4.69
C HIS A 54 -13.11 13.86 3.73
N ARG A 55 -12.28 12.99 3.14
CA ARG A 55 -12.74 11.90 2.27
C ARG A 55 -13.54 10.85 3.03
N ALA A 56 -13.12 10.51 4.25
CA ALA A 56 -13.88 9.61 5.11
C ALA A 56 -15.29 10.14 5.40
N PHE A 57 -15.45 11.45 5.66
CA PHE A 57 -16.77 12.09 5.76
C PHE A 57 -17.51 12.11 4.41
N ALA A 58 -16.79 12.31 3.30
CA ALA A 58 -17.36 12.24 1.96
C ALA A 58 -17.95 10.86 1.65
N THR A 59 -17.32 9.76 2.10
CA THR A 59 -17.83 8.39 1.92
C THR A 59 -19.28 8.26 2.36
N TRP A 60 -19.66 8.85 3.51
CA TRP A 60 -21.03 8.81 4.01
C TRP A 60 -21.94 9.83 3.32
N SER A 61 -21.49 11.08 3.17
CA SER A 61 -22.31 12.14 2.58
C SER A 61 -22.60 11.97 1.08
N MET A 62 -21.73 11.31 0.33
CA MET A 62 -22.00 10.94 -1.07
C MET A 62 -23.09 9.87 -1.20
N ASN A 63 -23.31 9.09 -0.14
CA ASN A 63 -24.26 7.99 -0.10
C ASN A 63 -25.59 8.35 0.57
N HIS A 64 -25.78 9.63 0.93
CA HIS A 64 -27.04 10.09 1.50
C HIS A 64 -27.33 11.56 1.17
N LYS A 65 -28.53 11.84 0.64
CA LYS A 65 -28.91 13.17 0.13
C LYS A 65 -28.80 14.30 1.16
N PHE A 66 -29.11 14.01 2.41
CA PHE A 66 -29.22 15.03 3.47
C PHE A 66 -28.03 15.04 4.43
N ILE A 67 -27.22 13.98 4.48
CA ILE A 67 -26.07 13.95 5.38
C ILE A 67 -24.94 14.68 4.68
N LYS A 68 -24.44 15.73 5.32
CA LYS A 68 -23.34 16.56 4.81
C LYS A 68 -22.43 16.88 5.97
N PHE A 69 -21.14 17.00 5.73
CA PHE A 69 -20.17 17.37 6.75
C PHE A 69 -19.49 18.68 6.38
N THR A 70 -19.39 19.59 7.34
CA THR A 70 -18.79 20.92 7.15
C THR A 70 -17.66 21.11 8.15
N ASP A 71 -16.45 21.32 7.65
CA ASP A 71 -15.29 21.60 8.49
C ASP A 71 -15.29 23.06 8.95
N VAL A 72 -15.35 23.26 10.26
CA VAL A 72 -15.36 24.56 10.94
C VAL A 72 -14.10 24.81 11.78
N THR A 73 -13.03 24.03 11.53
CA THR A 73 -11.78 24.10 12.30
C THR A 73 -11.19 25.51 12.32
N LEU A 74 -11.19 26.21 11.18
CA LEU A 74 -10.61 27.55 11.08
C LEU A 74 -11.47 28.59 11.80
N GLU A 75 -12.79 28.45 11.77
CA GLU A 75 -13.77 29.27 12.47
C GLU A 75 -13.62 29.11 13.99
N CYS A 76 -13.46 27.88 14.46
CA CYS A 76 -13.17 27.56 15.85
C CYS A 76 -11.84 28.19 16.30
N ALA A 77 -10.77 28.02 15.52
CA ALA A 77 -9.46 28.59 15.81
C ALA A 77 -9.49 30.14 15.89
N LYS A 78 -10.20 30.80 14.96
CA LYS A 78 -10.40 32.26 14.98
C LYS A 78 -11.11 32.77 16.23
N ARG A 79 -11.94 31.93 16.87
CA ARG A 79 -12.63 32.22 18.13
C ARG A 79 -11.83 31.84 19.38
N GLY A 80 -10.59 31.35 19.21
CA GLY A 80 -9.73 30.92 20.31
C GLY A 80 -9.98 29.48 20.78
N PHE A 81 -10.84 28.73 20.10
CA PHE A 81 -11.08 27.32 20.38
C PHE A 81 -10.13 26.47 19.53
N VAL A 82 -8.93 26.24 20.04
CA VAL A 82 -7.92 25.33 19.44
C VAL A 82 -7.96 23.92 20.03
N GLN A 83 -8.79 23.72 21.06
CA GLN A 83 -9.04 22.47 21.77
C GLN A 83 -10.56 22.23 21.86
N GLU A 84 -10.95 21.06 22.39
CA GLU A 84 -12.35 20.64 22.54
C GLU A 84 -13.22 21.72 23.21
N GLY A 85 -14.49 21.80 22.79
CA GLY A 85 -15.47 22.76 23.33
C GLY A 85 -15.78 23.95 22.41
N CYS A 86 -15.41 23.89 21.13
CA CYS A 86 -15.89 24.86 20.16
C CYS A 86 -17.41 24.73 19.95
N PRO A 87 -18.22 25.77 20.20
CA PRO A 87 -19.67 25.69 20.06
C PRO A 87 -20.16 25.63 18.61
N LEU A 88 -19.26 25.78 17.64
CA LEU A 88 -19.57 25.64 16.22
C LEU A 88 -19.39 24.22 15.71
N ALA A 89 -18.73 23.35 16.47
CA ALA A 89 -18.43 21.99 16.07
C ALA A 89 -19.32 21.01 16.83
N GLU A 90 -20.14 20.26 16.10
CA GLU A 90 -20.90 19.13 16.66
C GLU A 90 -20.00 17.91 16.85
N VAL A 91 -19.00 17.74 15.98
CA VAL A 91 -18.04 16.65 16.04
C VAL A 91 -16.64 17.17 16.30
N TRP A 92 -16.00 16.69 17.36
CA TRP A 92 -14.61 17.01 17.65
C TRP A 92 -13.68 15.84 17.29
N VAL A 93 -12.67 16.09 16.46
CA VAL A 93 -11.71 15.06 16.02
C VAL A 93 -10.37 15.29 16.70
N THR A 94 -9.90 14.29 17.45
CA THR A 94 -8.75 14.40 18.35
C THR A 94 -7.95 13.10 18.45
N TYR A 95 -6.94 13.09 19.31
CA TYR A 95 -6.14 11.91 19.62
C TYR A 95 -6.68 11.22 20.89
N LEU A 96 -6.48 9.91 20.97
CA LEU A 96 -6.82 9.12 22.14
C LEU A 96 -5.77 9.34 23.23
N ASP A 97 -6.13 10.04 24.31
CA ASP A 97 -5.24 10.22 25.46
C ASP A 97 -5.36 9.03 26.43
N SER A 98 -4.36 8.15 26.45
CA SER A 98 -4.40 6.97 27.33
C SER A 98 -4.33 7.32 28.82
N HIS A 99 -3.91 8.53 29.18
CA HIS A 99 -3.82 8.97 30.58
C HIS A 99 -5.17 9.42 31.14
N LEU A 100 -6.11 9.86 30.30
CA LEU A 100 -7.45 10.27 30.76
C LEU A 100 -8.37 9.08 31.09
N VAL A 101 -8.06 7.88 30.57
CA VAL A 101 -8.83 6.64 30.82
C VAL A 101 -8.78 6.21 32.29
N ASN A 102 -7.81 6.68 33.08
CA ASN A 102 -7.68 6.33 34.50
C ASN A 102 -8.32 7.34 35.49
N GLY A 103 -8.84 8.48 35.02
CA GLY A 103 -8.98 9.66 35.89
C GLY A 103 -10.39 10.09 36.29
N SER A 104 -11.41 9.98 35.43
CA SER A 104 -12.77 10.44 35.81
C SER A 104 -13.85 9.89 34.89
N THR A 105 -14.81 9.21 35.52
CA THR A 105 -15.96 8.46 34.98
C THR A 105 -15.62 7.07 34.40
N PRO A 106 -16.30 6.00 34.84
CA PRO A 106 -16.15 4.67 34.25
C PRO A 106 -16.64 4.74 32.81
N PHE A 107 -15.70 4.80 31.89
CA PHE A 107 -15.97 4.88 30.47
C PHE A 107 -16.55 3.55 29.96
N TYR A 108 -17.61 3.63 29.16
CA TYR A 108 -18.44 2.51 28.67
C TYR A 108 -17.78 1.69 27.53
N GLY A 109 -16.45 1.58 27.56
CA GLY A 109 -15.70 0.60 26.81
C GLY A 109 -14.70 -0.02 27.78
N ARG A 110 -15.05 -1.15 28.40
CA ARG A 110 -14.00 -1.94 29.06
C ARG A 110 -13.07 -2.38 27.93
N PRO A 111 -11.76 -2.18 28.03
CA PRO A 111 -10.85 -2.91 27.16
C PRO A 111 -11.16 -4.39 27.35
N GLU A 112 -11.60 -5.04 26.27
CA GLU A 112 -11.84 -6.46 26.31
C GLU A 112 -10.49 -7.12 26.54
N LEU A 113 -10.34 -7.74 27.71
CA LEU A 113 -9.18 -8.56 28.04
C LEU A 113 -9.29 -9.86 27.25
N VAL A 114 -9.03 -9.81 25.95
CA VAL A 114 -8.83 -11.02 25.16
C VAL A 114 -7.47 -11.59 25.58
N ASN A 115 -7.49 -12.72 26.29
CA ASN A 115 -6.29 -13.40 26.79
C ASN A 115 -5.37 -12.58 27.71
N GLY A 116 -5.92 -11.62 28.48
CA GLY A 116 -5.12 -10.83 29.43
C GLY A 116 -4.31 -9.70 28.78
N VAL A 117 -4.49 -9.46 27.47
CA VAL A 117 -3.95 -8.31 26.76
C VAL A 117 -5.06 -7.28 26.64
N VAL A 118 -4.80 -6.06 27.12
CA VAL A 118 -5.66 -4.89 26.88
C VAL A 118 -5.49 -4.55 25.40
N HIS A 119 -6.38 -5.04 24.53
CA HIS A 119 -6.49 -4.49 23.19
C HIS A 119 -6.97 -3.05 23.35
N ARG A 120 -6.08 -2.10 23.03
CA ARG A 120 -6.45 -0.68 23.00
C ARG A 120 -7.09 -0.42 21.65
N ASP A 121 -8.27 0.17 21.69
CA ASP A 121 -8.93 0.64 20.48
C ASP A 121 -8.00 1.59 19.73
N VAL A 122 -7.88 1.36 18.43
CA VAL A 122 -6.95 2.08 17.56
C VAL A 122 -7.57 3.39 17.09
N ALA A 123 -8.90 3.43 17.02
CA ALA A 123 -9.69 4.65 16.97
C ALA A 123 -11.02 4.40 17.68
N GLN A 124 -11.67 5.48 18.10
CA GLN A 124 -12.92 5.42 18.84
C GLN A 124 -13.83 6.57 18.45
N ALA A 125 -15.13 6.27 18.29
CA ALA A 125 -16.19 7.26 18.17
C ALA A 125 -17.04 7.26 19.44
N GLU A 126 -17.30 8.45 19.95
CA GLU A 126 -18.07 8.70 21.17
C GLU A 126 -19.23 9.64 20.84
N PRO A 127 -20.41 9.12 20.48
CA PRO A 127 -21.57 9.96 20.24
C PRO A 127 -22.07 10.58 21.55
N TRP A 128 -22.41 11.87 21.49
CA TRP A 128 -23.10 12.58 22.56
C TRP A 128 -24.61 12.44 22.37
N ALA A 129 -25.18 11.50 23.11
CA ALA A 129 -26.60 11.20 23.07
C ALA A 129 -27.38 12.01 24.13
N ASP A 130 -28.53 12.55 23.74
CA ASP A 130 -29.50 13.16 24.65
C ASP A 130 -30.91 12.59 24.41
N TYR A 131 -31.80 12.74 25.38
CA TYR A 131 -33.19 12.34 25.28
C TYR A 131 -34.06 13.50 24.80
N SER A 132 -34.43 13.48 23.53
CA SER A 132 -35.27 14.50 22.92
C SER A 132 -36.74 14.06 22.94
N SER A 133 -37.62 14.96 23.39
CA SER A 133 -39.09 14.81 23.26
C SER A 133 -39.65 15.60 22.09
N THR A 134 -38.79 16.35 21.41
CA THR A 134 -39.09 17.25 20.29
C THR A 134 -38.38 16.79 19.01
N PHE A 135 -37.90 15.55 18.96
CA PHE A 135 -37.26 15.00 17.78
C PHE A 135 -38.30 14.85 16.67
N GLU A 136 -38.12 15.61 15.59
CA GLU A 136 -38.92 15.50 14.39
C GLU A 136 -38.22 14.55 13.42
N PRO A 137 -38.82 13.40 13.06
CA PRO A 137 -38.19 12.47 12.14
C PRO A 137 -38.03 13.10 10.75
N THR A 138 -36.94 12.75 10.05
CA THR A 138 -36.58 13.29 8.73
C THR A 138 -37.62 13.01 7.64
N ASN A 139 -38.53 12.07 7.88
CA ASN A 139 -39.65 11.76 6.99
C ASN A 139 -40.87 12.70 7.18
N GLY A 140 -40.77 13.71 8.06
CA GLY A 140 -41.86 14.65 8.36
C GLY A 140 -43.03 14.03 9.13
N GLY A 141 -42.84 12.82 9.67
CA GLY A 141 -43.85 12.14 10.49
C GLY A 141 -44.06 12.83 11.85
N PRO A 142 -45.22 12.64 12.47
CA PRO A 142 -45.43 13.09 13.84
C PRO A 142 -44.45 12.39 14.79
N THR A 143 -43.99 13.10 15.82
CA THR A 143 -43.13 12.52 16.85
C THR A 143 -43.82 11.27 17.43
N PRO A 144 -43.12 10.13 17.60
CA PRO A 144 -43.76 8.96 18.15
C PRO A 144 -44.27 9.27 19.56
N PHE A 145 -45.48 8.83 19.91
CA PHE A 145 -46.05 8.99 21.24
C PHE A 145 -46.16 7.61 21.92
N THR A 146 -45.97 7.57 23.23
CA THR A 146 -46.30 6.40 24.06
C THR A 146 -47.55 6.72 24.85
N MET A 147 -48.50 5.78 24.88
CA MET A 147 -49.70 5.91 25.71
C MET A 147 -49.35 5.61 27.17
N TYR A 148 -49.53 6.58 28.06
CA TYR A 148 -49.50 6.36 29.51
C TYR A 148 -50.94 6.43 30.03
N GLY A 149 -51.63 5.28 30.00
CA GLY A 149 -53.09 5.22 30.19
C GLY A 149 -53.83 5.73 28.94
N ILE A 150 -54.67 6.76 29.09
CA ILE A 150 -55.41 7.42 27.99
C ILE A 150 -54.69 8.64 27.42
N TYR A 151 -53.54 9.02 27.99
CA TYR A 151 -52.82 10.24 27.58
C TYR A 151 -51.65 9.87 26.66
N PRO A 152 -51.60 10.43 25.44
CA PRO A 152 -50.42 10.33 24.60
C PRO A 152 -49.32 11.23 25.17
N VAL A 153 -48.18 10.63 25.51
CA VAL A 153 -46.98 11.35 25.94
C VAL A 153 -45.94 11.25 24.82
N PRO A 154 -45.27 12.34 24.41
CA PRO A 154 -44.20 12.25 23.43
C PRO A 154 -43.18 11.22 23.88
N ARG A 155 -42.92 10.23 23.03
CA ARG A 155 -41.88 9.22 23.30
C ARG A 155 -40.56 9.97 23.27
N LYS A 156 -39.84 9.92 24.40
CA LYS A 156 -38.44 10.36 24.40
C LYS A 156 -37.67 9.43 23.45
N VAL A 157 -37.01 10.02 22.48
CA VAL A 157 -36.07 9.30 21.61
C VAL A 157 -34.65 9.70 21.98
N ILE A 158 -33.72 8.80 21.73
CA ILE A 158 -32.29 9.08 21.87
C ILE A 158 -31.86 9.78 20.59
N GLU A 159 -31.34 11.00 20.73
CA GLU A 159 -30.83 11.81 19.63
C GLU A 159 -29.32 11.99 19.83
N VAL A 160 -28.54 11.71 18.79
CA VAL A 160 -27.11 12.05 18.78
C VAL A 160 -26.99 13.51 18.37
N THR A 161 -26.53 14.35 19.30
CA THR A 161 -26.43 15.81 19.12
C THR A 161 -25.03 16.28 18.74
N GLY A 162 -24.06 15.37 18.80
CA GLY A 162 -22.67 15.60 18.48
C GLY A 162 -21.84 14.38 18.84
N GLY A 163 -20.52 14.54 18.91
CA GLY A 163 -19.65 13.49 19.38
C GLY A 163 -18.18 13.80 19.24
N ARG A 164 -17.36 12.80 19.57
CA ARG A 164 -15.90 12.88 19.48
C ARG A 164 -15.37 11.68 18.72
N ILE A 165 -14.40 11.90 17.84
CA ILE A 165 -13.64 10.84 17.17
C ILE A 165 -12.19 10.96 17.63
N SER A 166 -11.65 9.89 18.17
CA SER A 166 -10.31 9.84 18.75
C SER A 166 -9.45 8.81 18.04
N PHE A 167 -8.23 9.17 17.64
CA PHE A 167 -7.27 8.25 17.01
C PHE A 167 -6.11 7.94 17.94
N ASN A 168 -5.70 6.68 18.02
CA ASN A 168 -4.58 6.28 18.84
C ASN A 168 -3.24 6.73 18.21
N THR A 169 -2.47 7.48 18.98
CA THR A 169 -1.17 8.04 18.60
C THR A 169 -0.02 7.44 19.41
N GLU A 170 -0.26 6.37 20.16
CA GLU A 170 0.73 5.70 20.97
C GLU A 170 1.34 4.49 20.26
N SER A 171 2.62 4.22 20.52
CA SER A 171 3.26 3.00 20.02
C SER A 171 2.62 1.77 20.69
N PRO A 172 2.39 0.66 19.97
CA PRO A 172 2.94 0.32 18.65
C PRO A 172 2.05 0.69 17.45
N THR A 173 1.03 1.53 17.61
CA THR A 173 0.12 1.88 16.51
C THR A 173 0.87 2.61 15.39
N CYS A 174 0.64 2.17 14.15
CA CYS A 174 1.13 2.78 12.93
C CYS A 174 -0.01 2.99 11.94
N TRP A 175 0.11 4.04 11.13
CA TRP A 175 -0.91 4.48 10.18
C TRP A 175 -0.35 4.58 8.76
N TYR A 176 -1.23 4.46 7.77
CA TYR A 176 -0.94 4.78 6.37
C TYR A 176 -2.17 5.42 5.69
N LEU A 177 -1.93 6.10 4.56
CA LEU A 177 -2.92 6.89 3.82
C LEU A 177 -3.26 6.35 2.42
N ASP A 178 -2.42 5.48 1.84
CA ASP A 178 -2.65 4.94 0.49
C ASP A 178 -3.45 3.63 0.48
N SER A 179 -4.75 3.74 0.75
CA SER A 179 -5.73 2.64 0.67
C SER A 179 -5.79 1.99 -0.71
N SER A 180 -5.45 2.75 -1.76
CA SER A 180 -5.49 2.27 -3.14
C SER A 180 -4.41 1.25 -3.43
N PHE A 181 -3.22 1.52 -2.94
CA PHE A 181 -2.07 0.65 -3.10
C PHE A 181 -2.22 -0.64 -2.28
N CYS A 182 -2.62 -0.53 -1.00
CA CYS A 182 -2.72 -1.71 -0.14
C CYS A 182 -3.95 -2.60 -0.42
N GLN A 183 -4.95 -2.12 -1.18
CA GLN A 183 -6.22 -2.83 -1.45
C GLN A 183 -6.04 -4.30 -1.83
N GLY A 184 -5.09 -4.61 -2.72
CA GLY A 184 -4.89 -5.99 -3.19
C GLY A 184 -4.47 -6.96 -2.07
N TRP A 185 -3.71 -6.49 -1.08
CA TRP A 185 -3.38 -7.29 0.10
C TRP A 185 -4.58 -7.48 1.02
N HIS A 186 -5.45 -6.48 1.13
CA HIS A 186 -6.66 -6.56 1.96
C HIS A 186 -7.71 -7.46 1.34
N ASP A 187 -7.88 -7.43 0.02
CA ASP A 187 -8.73 -8.37 -0.68
C ASP A 187 -8.23 -9.81 -0.46
N LEU A 188 -6.91 -10.02 -0.54
CA LEU A 188 -6.30 -11.33 -0.28
C LEU A 188 -6.47 -11.80 1.18
N LYS A 189 -6.36 -10.88 2.16
CA LYS A 189 -6.66 -11.13 3.58
C LYS A 189 -8.13 -11.48 3.83
N ASN A 190 -9.04 -10.88 3.06
CA ASN A 190 -10.48 -11.10 3.21
C ASN A 190 -10.95 -12.40 2.53
N GLU A 191 -10.29 -12.81 1.45
CA GLU A 191 -10.63 -14.04 0.70
C GLU A 191 -9.99 -15.30 1.30
N HIS A 192 -8.92 -15.15 2.07
CA HIS A 192 -8.16 -16.26 2.65
C HIS A 192 -7.89 -16.04 4.13
N SER A 193 -7.27 -17.02 4.80
CA SER A 193 -6.79 -16.81 6.17
C SER A 193 -5.68 -15.76 6.16
N PRO A 194 -5.79 -14.65 6.93
CA PRO A 194 -4.73 -13.64 7.03
C PRO A 194 -3.38 -14.26 7.38
N ASP A 195 -3.32 -15.11 8.41
CA ASP A 195 -2.10 -15.82 8.81
C ASP A 195 -1.52 -16.68 7.68
N GLY A 196 -2.38 -17.39 6.95
CA GLY A 196 -1.96 -18.21 5.82
C GLY A 196 -1.31 -17.39 4.70
N VAL A 197 -1.93 -16.27 4.34
CA VAL A 197 -1.43 -15.34 3.33
C VAL A 197 -0.12 -14.69 3.78
N TYR A 198 -0.03 -14.29 5.04
CA TYR A 198 1.19 -13.75 5.63
C TYR A 198 2.34 -14.76 5.54
N ILE A 199 2.14 -15.95 6.10
CA ILE A 199 3.15 -17.02 6.14
C ILE A 199 3.60 -17.37 4.73
N PHE A 200 2.66 -17.53 3.79
CA PHE A 200 2.97 -17.82 2.40
C PHE A 200 3.81 -16.71 1.76
N SER A 201 3.39 -15.45 1.89
CA SER A 201 4.06 -14.29 1.29
C SER A 201 5.48 -14.11 1.84
N VAL A 202 5.63 -14.17 3.16
CA VAL A 202 6.93 -14.05 3.85
C VAL A 202 7.84 -15.23 3.49
N THR A 203 7.31 -16.46 3.49
CA THR A 203 8.09 -17.65 3.11
C THR A 203 8.57 -17.56 1.67
N LEU A 204 7.71 -17.16 0.75
CA LEU A 204 8.07 -17.01 -0.67
C LEU A 204 9.16 -15.94 -0.84
N LEU A 205 8.98 -14.78 -0.20
CA LEU A 205 9.91 -13.66 -0.27
C LEU A 205 11.31 -14.04 0.27
N PHE A 206 11.37 -14.67 1.43
CA PHE A 206 12.64 -15.06 2.06
C PHE A 206 13.22 -16.38 1.54
N PHE A 207 12.43 -17.22 0.85
CA PHE A 207 12.95 -18.37 0.13
C PHE A 207 13.91 -17.95 -0.98
N PHE A 208 13.50 -16.97 -1.81
CA PHE A 208 14.36 -16.45 -2.87
C PHE A 208 15.59 -15.73 -2.32
N TRP A 209 15.42 -14.98 -1.23
CA TRP A 209 16.53 -14.37 -0.50
C TRP A 209 17.54 -15.44 -0.04
N GLY A 210 17.06 -16.48 0.65
CA GLY A 210 17.88 -17.57 1.17
C GLY A 210 18.59 -18.31 0.05
N ALA A 211 17.90 -18.64 -1.04
CA ALA A 211 18.49 -19.28 -2.21
C ALA A 211 19.61 -18.42 -2.83
N ALA A 212 19.39 -17.10 -2.98
CA ALA A 212 20.40 -16.18 -3.48
C ALA A 212 21.60 -16.04 -2.53
N PHE A 213 21.36 -16.00 -1.22
CA PHE A 213 22.38 -15.95 -0.19
C PHE A 213 23.24 -17.22 -0.16
N PHE A 214 22.62 -18.40 -0.15
CA PHE A 214 23.33 -19.68 -0.20
C PHE A 214 24.11 -19.85 -1.50
N ALA A 215 23.52 -19.49 -2.65
CA ALA A 215 24.21 -19.54 -3.94
C ALA A 215 25.42 -18.60 -3.97
N THR A 216 25.30 -17.41 -3.39
CA THR A 216 26.40 -16.43 -3.31
C THR A 216 27.49 -16.90 -2.36
N THR A 217 27.12 -17.42 -1.19
CA THR A 217 28.05 -17.98 -0.19
C THR A 217 28.78 -19.20 -0.73
N LEU A 218 28.08 -20.17 -1.31
CA LEU A 218 28.68 -21.34 -1.93
C LEU A 218 29.65 -20.92 -3.03
N HIS A 219 29.25 -19.96 -3.87
CA HIS A 219 30.12 -19.44 -4.92
C HIS A 219 31.38 -18.81 -4.33
N PHE A 220 31.26 -17.95 -3.31
CA PHE A 220 32.38 -17.36 -2.58
C PHE A 220 33.33 -18.41 -1.97
N LEU A 221 32.80 -19.47 -1.36
CA LEU A 221 33.59 -20.58 -0.82
C LEU A 221 34.33 -21.36 -1.92
N LEU A 222 33.71 -21.56 -3.07
CA LEU A 222 34.36 -22.15 -4.25
C LEU A 222 35.46 -21.21 -4.78
N LEU A 223 35.26 -19.88 -4.74
CA LEU A 223 36.29 -18.90 -5.09
C LEU A 223 37.50 -19.02 -4.16
N LEU A 224 37.24 -19.01 -2.84
CA LEU A 224 38.28 -19.09 -1.84
C LEU A 224 39.08 -20.40 -1.97
N ARG A 225 38.40 -21.54 -2.18
CA ARG A 225 39.05 -22.82 -2.46
C ARG A 225 39.90 -22.77 -3.74
N GLY A 226 39.41 -22.13 -4.80
CA GLY A 226 40.14 -21.94 -6.04
C GLY A 226 41.42 -21.11 -5.84
N VAL A 227 41.30 -19.98 -5.16
CA VAL A 227 42.42 -19.08 -4.80
C VAL A 227 43.44 -19.81 -3.94
N LEU A 228 43.01 -20.55 -2.91
CA LEU A 228 43.90 -21.32 -2.04
C LEU A 228 44.62 -22.45 -2.80
N ARG A 229 43.93 -23.17 -3.69
CA ARG A 229 44.54 -24.20 -4.55
C ARG A 229 45.56 -23.61 -5.52
N GLN A 230 45.25 -22.49 -6.16
CA GLN A 230 46.19 -21.80 -7.04
C GLN A 230 47.38 -21.25 -6.26
N ASN A 231 47.16 -20.65 -5.09
CA ASN A 231 48.24 -20.13 -4.28
C ASN A 231 49.20 -21.23 -3.81
N ARG A 232 48.68 -22.42 -3.45
CA ARG A 232 49.50 -23.59 -3.14
C ARG A 232 50.41 -24.00 -4.30
N LYS A 233 49.95 -23.88 -5.56
CA LYS A 233 50.77 -24.16 -6.75
C LYS A 233 51.78 -23.05 -7.07
N LEU A 234 51.48 -21.80 -6.73
CA LEU A 234 52.29 -20.62 -7.05
C LEU A 234 53.31 -20.23 -5.95
N MET A 235 53.38 -20.98 -4.84
CA MET A 235 54.42 -20.82 -3.80
C MET A 235 55.86 -20.96 -4.32
N THR A 236 56.04 -21.42 -5.57
CA THR A 236 57.33 -21.51 -6.25
C THR A 236 57.82 -20.21 -6.92
N ASN A 237 56.98 -19.15 -7.02
CA ASN A 237 57.35 -17.89 -7.70
C ASN A 237 57.18 -16.64 -6.79
N TYR A 238 58.17 -15.75 -6.81
CA TYR A 238 58.42 -14.62 -5.89
C TYR A 238 57.41 -13.44 -5.89
N LYS A 239 56.18 -13.58 -6.39
CA LYS A 239 55.20 -12.47 -6.40
C LYS A 239 54.44 -12.32 -5.06
N PRO A 240 54.13 -11.10 -4.60
CA PRO A 240 53.41 -10.88 -3.33
C PRO A 240 51.99 -11.48 -3.36
N PHE A 241 51.56 -12.04 -2.21
CA PHE A 241 50.29 -12.77 -2.04
C PHE A 241 49.05 -12.00 -2.51
N TYR A 242 48.95 -10.71 -2.16
CA TYR A 242 47.78 -9.88 -2.48
C TYR A 242 47.52 -9.74 -3.99
N GLN A 243 48.58 -9.67 -4.81
CA GLN A 243 48.42 -9.60 -6.27
C GLN A 243 47.90 -10.91 -6.85
N ARG A 244 48.29 -12.06 -6.28
CA ARG A 244 47.83 -13.39 -6.70
C ARG A 244 46.38 -13.63 -6.29
N ALA A 245 46.03 -13.32 -5.06
CA ALA A 245 44.68 -13.44 -4.54
C ALA A 245 43.69 -12.54 -5.31
N GLY A 246 44.08 -11.28 -5.56
CA GLY A 246 43.29 -10.35 -6.37
C GLY A 246 43.05 -10.87 -7.79
N HIS A 247 44.08 -11.42 -8.46
CA HIS A 247 43.93 -11.98 -9.80
C HIS A 247 43.00 -13.21 -9.85
N ALA A 248 43.12 -14.11 -8.87
CA ALA A 248 42.28 -15.30 -8.78
C ALA A 248 40.81 -14.96 -8.44
N LEU A 249 40.60 -13.97 -7.57
CA LEU A 249 39.27 -13.42 -7.28
C LEU A 249 38.65 -12.81 -8.53
N LEU A 250 39.38 -11.90 -9.18
CA LEU A 250 38.96 -11.26 -10.42
C LEU A 250 38.61 -12.31 -11.46
N LEU A 251 39.49 -13.29 -11.71
CA LEU A 251 39.32 -14.42 -12.64
C LEU A 251 37.97 -15.11 -12.47
N THR A 252 37.55 -15.29 -11.23
CA THR A 252 36.33 -16.04 -10.95
C THR A 252 35.07 -15.17 -10.96
N CYS A 253 35.17 -13.87 -10.65
CA CYS A 253 34.06 -12.92 -10.81
C CYS A 253 33.52 -12.85 -12.26
N GLU A 254 34.34 -13.06 -13.29
CA GLU A 254 33.87 -13.11 -14.70
C GLU A 254 32.96 -14.29 -14.98
N ARG A 255 33.16 -15.43 -14.32
CA ARG A 255 32.34 -16.61 -14.55
C ARG A 255 30.90 -16.42 -14.07
N LEU A 256 30.66 -15.46 -13.16
CA LEU A 256 29.30 -15.06 -12.80
C LEU A 256 28.65 -14.28 -13.94
N GLY A 257 29.38 -13.43 -14.66
CA GLY A 257 28.81 -12.49 -15.60
C GLY A 257 28.02 -11.36 -14.91
N PHE A 258 27.80 -10.27 -15.62
CA PHE A 258 27.16 -9.07 -15.10
C PHE A 258 25.72 -9.31 -14.62
N TYR A 259 24.90 -9.95 -15.46
CA TYR A 259 23.49 -10.18 -15.17
C TYR A 259 23.28 -11.10 -13.97
N ARG A 260 24.05 -12.19 -13.83
CA ARG A 260 23.89 -13.11 -12.68
C ARG A 260 24.36 -12.48 -11.37
N MET A 261 25.42 -11.66 -11.41
CA MET A 261 25.86 -10.91 -10.22
C MET A 261 24.78 -9.90 -9.80
N THR A 262 24.27 -9.11 -10.75
CA THR A 262 23.22 -8.12 -10.51
C THR A 262 21.98 -8.78 -9.93
N ALA A 263 21.51 -9.87 -10.54
CA ALA A 263 20.34 -10.61 -10.05
C ALA A 263 20.54 -11.14 -8.62
N ARG A 264 21.73 -11.66 -8.27
CA ARG A 264 22.02 -12.13 -6.91
C ARG A 264 22.04 -11.00 -5.90
N LEU A 265 22.71 -9.89 -6.21
CA LEU A 265 22.74 -8.72 -5.33
C LEU A 265 21.33 -8.15 -5.12
N LEU A 266 20.55 -8.07 -6.19
CA LEU A 266 19.15 -7.65 -6.11
C LEU A 266 18.33 -8.59 -5.22
N LEU A 267 18.39 -9.91 -5.42
CA LEU A 267 17.67 -10.89 -4.60
C LEU A 267 18.12 -10.93 -3.13
N ILE A 268 19.32 -10.43 -2.82
CA ILE A 268 19.79 -10.30 -1.42
C ILE A 268 19.23 -9.02 -0.77
N MET A 269 19.16 -7.90 -1.51
CA MET A 269 18.74 -6.61 -0.96
C MET A 269 17.22 -6.39 -1.00
N LEU A 270 16.57 -6.75 -2.11
CA LEU A 270 15.17 -6.45 -2.39
C LEU A 270 14.20 -7.05 -1.36
N PRO A 271 14.32 -8.32 -0.92
CA PRO A 271 13.37 -8.92 0.01
C PRO A 271 13.24 -8.15 1.33
N TRP A 272 14.36 -7.69 1.90
CA TRP A 272 14.35 -6.91 3.15
C TRP A 272 13.73 -5.52 2.96
N ALA A 273 14.10 -4.82 1.87
CA ALA A 273 13.53 -3.50 1.57
C ALA A 273 12.02 -3.57 1.30
N PHE A 274 11.59 -4.53 0.49
CA PHE A 274 10.18 -4.75 0.19
C PHE A 274 9.39 -5.15 1.44
N TYR A 275 9.91 -6.08 2.25
CA TYR A 275 9.23 -6.54 3.45
C TYR A 275 8.97 -5.39 4.44
N ASN A 276 10.02 -4.66 4.81
CA ASN A 276 9.93 -3.64 5.88
C ASN A 276 9.25 -2.35 5.44
N SER A 277 9.29 -2.00 4.15
CA SER A 277 8.81 -0.68 3.70
C SER A 277 7.51 -0.71 2.91
N ILE A 278 7.07 -1.90 2.48
CA ILE A 278 5.87 -2.06 1.64
C ILE A 278 4.95 -3.09 2.26
N PHE A 279 5.42 -4.33 2.39
CA PHE A 279 4.58 -5.44 2.82
C PHE A 279 4.08 -5.21 4.25
N ILE A 280 4.97 -4.95 5.21
CA ILE A 280 4.58 -4.83 6.62
C ILE A 280 3.69 -3.61 6.87
N THR A 281 3.88 -2.50 6.14
CA THR A 281 2.98 -1.34 6.27
C THR A 281 1.55 -1.68 5.85
N CYS A 282 1.38 -2.32 4.68
CA CYS A 282 0.04 -2.75 4.27
C CYS A 282 -0.51 -3.92 5.12
N TRP A 283 0.39 -4.64 5.82
CA TRP A 283 0.01 -5.81 6.60
C TRP A 283 -0.40 -5.48 8.04
N ASP A 284 0.39 -4.68 8.75
CA ASP A 284 0.29 -4.42 10.19
C ASP A 284 -0.19 -3.00 10.53
N CYS A 285 -0.17 -2.06 9.59
CA CYS A 285 -0.60 -0.69 9.88
C CYS A 285 -2.06 -0.45 9.50
N TYR A 286 -2.65 0.53 10.16
CA TYR A 286 -4.04 0.89 9.98
C TYR A 286 -4.19 1.91 8.86
N ASP A 287 -5.17 1.69 8.01
CA ASP A 287 -5.57 2.69 7.04
C ASP A 287 -6.33 3.79 7.76
N PHE A 288 -5.75 4.98 7.78
CA PHE A 288 -6.35 6.10 8.50
C PHE A 288 -7.69 6.53 7.89
N GLU A 289 -7.81 6.53 6.55
CA GLU A 289 -9.04 6.93 5.87
C GLU A 289 -10.16 5.92 6.11
N ALA A 290 -9.86 4.62 5.98
CA ALA A 290 -10.84 3.57 6.21
C ALA A 290 -11.28 3.52 7.68
N MET A 291 -10.34 3.63 8.60
CA MET A 291 -10.65 3.68 10.03
C MET A 291 -11.49 4.92 10.38
N ALA A 292 -11.14 6.09 9.85
CA ALA A 292 -11.94 7.29 10.05
C ALA A 292 -13.36 7.10 9.52
N ALA A 293 -13.52 6.51 8.33
CA ALA A 293 -14.82 6.24 7.75
C ALA A 293 -15.64 5.26 8.62
N HIS A 294 -15.01 4.21 9.14
CA HIS A 294 -15.63 3.29 10.11
C HIS A 294 -16.11 4.03 11.37
N GLN A 295 -15.27 4.86 11.99
CA GLN A 295 -15.65 5.63 13.18
C GLN A 295 -16.78 6.64 12.92
N ILE A 296 -16.84 7.22 11.73
CA ILE A 296 -17.96 8.09 11.33
C ILE A 296 -19.27 7.28 11.25
N GLY A 297 -19.22 6.01 10.84
CA GLY A 297 -20.39 5.13 10.88
C GLY A 297 -20.93 4.93 12.30
N HIS A 298 -20.04 4.73 13.28
CA HIS A 298 -20.44 4.68 14.70
C HIS A 298 -21.06 5.99 15.19
N LEU A 299 -20.50 7.13 14.78
CA LEU A 299 -21.07 8.43 15.10
C LEU A 299 -22.50 8.59 14.52
N LEU A 300 -22.75 7.99 13.35
CA LEU A 300 -24.07 7.90 12.70
C LEU A 300 -24.97 6.81 13.32
N GLY A 301 -24.54 6.13 14.38
CA GLY A 301 -25.33 5.13 15.10
C GLY A 301 -25.30 3.73 14.51
N LEU A 302 -24.36 3.43 13.61
CA LEU A 302 -24.15 2.08 13.09
C LEU A 302 -23.28 1.26 14.05
N GLY A 303 -23.67 0.01 14.27
CA GLY A 303 -22.87 -0.97 15.00
C GLY A 303 -22.14 -1.93 14.06
N HIS A 304 -21.41 -2.86 14.63
CA HIS A 304 -20.68 -3.91 13.93
C HIS A 304 -21.59 -5.10 13.64
N PRO A 305 -21.83 -5.48 12.37
CA PRO A 305 -22.68 -6.63 12.06
C PRO A 305 -22.09 -7.96 12.56
N ASN A 306 -20.77 -8.09 12.66
CA ASN A 306 -20.06 -9.31 13.10
C ASN A 306 -19.99 -9.49 14.61
N THR A 307 -20.15 -8.43 15.40
CA THR A 307 -20.11 -8.48 16.86
C THR A 307 -21.40 -7.95 17.51
N ALA A 308 -22.46 -7.71 16.74
CA ALA A 308 -23.75 -7.17 17.20
C ALA A 308 -24.30 -7.85 18.48
N ALA A 309 -24.06 -9.16 18.64
CA ALA A 309 -24.50 -9.91 19.82
C ALA A 309 -23.73 -9.59 21.12
N SER A 310 -22.52 -9.03 21.00
CA SER A 310 -21.60 -8.71 22.10
C SER A 310 -21.35 -7.21 22.31
N GLU A 311 -21.83 -6.34 21.41
CA GLU A 311 -21.64 -4.89 21.53
C GLU A 311 -22.39 -4.26 22.72
N LEU A 312 -23.54 -4.83 23.10
CA LEU A 312 -24.34 -4.28 24.18
C LEU A 312 -23.80 -4.68 25.56
N THR A 313 -23.62 -3.68 26.42
CA THR A 313 -23.29 -3.91 27.83
C THR A 313 -24.39 -4.70 28.53
N SER A 314 -23.98 -5.65 29.38
CA SER A 314 -24.92 -6.47 30.15
C SER A 314 -25.94 -5.59 30.91
N GLY A 315 -27.23 -5.82 30.64
CA GLY A 315 -28.34 -5.14 31.30
C GLY A 315 -28.98 -3.96 30.54
N THR A 316 -28.50 -3.60 29.35
CA THR A 316 -29.07 -2.50 28.53
C THR A 316 -30.17 -2.94 27.56
N GLY A 317 -30.38 -4.25 27.39
CA GLY A 317 -31.40 -4.81 26.51
C GLY A 317 -31.06 -6.23 26.07
N PRO A 318 -31.88 -6.85 25.21
CA PRO A 318 -31.45 -8.02 24.48
C PRO A 318 -30.25 -7.68 23.58
N PRO A 319 -29.29 -8.59 23.40
CA PRO A 319 -28.15 -8.37 22.51
C PRO A 319 -28.63 -8.04 21.09
N GLY A 320 -27.86 -7.21 20.38
CA GLY A 320 -28.13 -6.89 18.99
C GLY A 320 -28.00 -8.13 18.10
N GLN A 321 -28.54 -8.03 16.89
CA GLN A 321 -28.43 -9.08 15.89
C GLN A 321 -28.12 -8.47 14.53
N ASN A 322 -27.30 -9.17 13.74
CA ASN A 322 -27.13 -8.83 12.35
C ASN A 322 -28.49 -8.91 11.63
N SER A 323 -28.84 -7.87 10.89
CA SER A 323 -30.15 -7.70 10.29
C SER A 323 -30.02 -7.03 8.92
N TYR A 324 -31.02 -7.24 8.06
CA TYR A 324 -31.10 -6.61 6.74
C TYR A 324 -32.53 -6.15 6.43
N HIS A 325 -32.66 -5.14 5.58
CA HIS A 325 -33.91 -4.60 5.09
C HIS A 325 -34.33 -5.26 3.78
N THR A 326 -35.36 -6.10 3.84
CA THR A 326 -35.82 -6.97 2.73
C THR A 326 -36.04 -6.25 1.39
N LEU A 327 -36.66 -5.05 1.40
CA LEU A 327 -36.90 -4.29 0.17
C LEU A 327 -35.62 -3.73 -0.46
N LEU A 328 -34.72 -3.18 0.37
CA LEU A 328 -33.48 -2.54 -0.08
C LEU A 328 -32.49 -3.59 -0.59
N ALA A 329 -32.39 -4.71 0.12
CA ALA A 329 -31.62 -5.87 -0.33
C ALA A 329 -32.12 -6.44 -1.67
N ALA A 330 -33.40 -6.27 -1.99
CA ALA A 330 -33.96 -6.63 -3.30
C ALA A 330 -33.72 -5.56 -4.39
N GLY A 331 -32.98 -4.48 -4.08
CA GLY A 331 -32.74 -3.34 -4.97
C GLY A 331 -33.93 -2.39 -5.11
N GLY A 332 -34.96 -2.55 -4.29
CA GLY A 332 -36.14 -1.68 -4.31
C GLY A 332 -35.87 -0.35 -3.59
N PRO A 333 -36.16 0.81 -4.18
CA PRO A 333 -36.02 2.08 -3.49
C PRO A 333 -37.08 2.23 -2.39
N MET A 334 -36.74 2.99 -1.34
CA MET A 334 -37.78 3.46 -0.41
C MET A 334 -38.77 4.37 -1.14
N ASN A 335 -40.06 4.23 -0.80
CA ASN A 335 -41.14 5.05 -1.31
C ASN A 335 -41.83 5.77 -0.15
N ALA A 336 -42.82 6.62 -0.45
CA ALA A 336 -43.55 7.41 0.54
C ALA A 336 -44.21 6.60 1.66
N SER A 337 -44.49 5.30 1.45
CA SER A 337 -45.06 4.43 2.50
C SER A 337 -43.99 3.68 3.28
N THR A 338 -42.93 3.19 2.62
CA THR A 338 -41.88 2.39 3.27
C THR A 338 -40.89 3.25 4.05
N CYS A 339 -40.63 4.49 3.61
CA CYS A 339 -39.79 5.44 4.34
C CYS A 339 -40.41 5.89 5.69
N MET A 340 -41.73 5.77 5.85
CA MET A 340 -42.41 6.14 7.09
C MET A 340 -42.21 5.09 8.18
N ASN A 341 -42.03 3.83 7.77
CA ASN A 341 -41.82 2.69 8.66
C ASN A 341 -40.68 1.81 8.12
N PRO A 342 -39.43 2.32 8.07
CA PRO A 342 -38.31 1.58 7.47
C PRO A 342 -38.01 0.29 8.25
N TRP A 343 -38.28 0.28 9.55
CA TRP A 343 -38.05 -0.88 10.41
C TRP A 343 -39.01 -2.06 10.17
N ASP A 344 -40.18 -1.84 9.54
CA ASP A 344 -41.16 -2.92 9.26
C ASP A 344 -40.62 -4.00 8.32
N TYR A 345 -39.57 -3.67 7.56
CA TYR A 345 -38.93 -4.53 6.57
C TYR A 345 -37.57 -5.07 7.01
N VAL A 346 -37.11 -4.69 8.20
CA VAL A 346 -35.86 -5.17 8.79
C VAL A 346 -36.09 -6.54 9.41
N VAL A 347 -35.29 -7.52 8.99
CA VAL A 347 -35.36 -8.90 9.48
C VAL A 347 -33.96 -9.40 9.83
N GLU A 348 -33.90 -10.37 10.73
CA GLU A 348 -32.63 -10.95 11.20
C GLU A 348 -31.92 -11.74 10.08
N GLY A 349 -30.59 -11.70 10.10
CA GLY A 349 -29.70 -12.49 9.24
C GLY A 349 -29.16 -11.73 8.04
N VAL A 350 -28.94 -12.46 6.94
CA VAL A 350 -28.42 -11.92 5.67
C VAL A 350 -29.42 -12.19 4.53
N PRO A 351 -29.45 -11.34 3.48
CA PRO A 351 -30.37 -11.56 2.37
C PRO A 351 -30.06 -12.87 1.62
N PRO A 352 -31.07 -13.59 1.09
CA PRO A 352 -30.85 -14.78 0.28
C PRO A 352 -29.99 -14.49 -0.95
N GLY A 353 -28.91 -15.25 -1.13
CA GLY A 353 -28.00 -15.10 -2.27
C GLY A 353 -27.00 -13.95 -2.15
N ALA A 354 -26.93 -13.25 -1.01
CA ALA A 354 -25.94 -12.21 -0.78
C ALA A 354 -24.51 -12.77 -0.76
N LYS A 355 -23.55 -11.96 -1.21
CA LYS A 355 -22.12 -12.29 -1.09
C LYS A 355 -21.69 -12.12 0.38
N ILE A 356 -21.48 -13.23 1.06
CA ILE A 356 -21.04 -13.25 2.46
C ILE A 356 -19.51 -13.30 2.58
N ASN A 357 -19.00 -12.66 3.62
CA ASN A 357 -17.65 -12.83 4.09
C ASN A 357 -17.54 -14.22 4.75
N PRO A 358 -16.67 -15.12 4.27
CA PRO A 358 -16.56 -16.47 4.79
C PRO A 358 -16.02 -16.52 6.23
N LEU A 359 -15.38 -15.45 6.71
CA LEU A 359 -14.82 -15.37 8.06
C LEU A 359 -15.87 -14.99 9.10
N THR A 360 -16.76 -14.04 8.76
CA THR A 360 -17.76 -13.50 9.70
C THR A 360 -19.16 -14.09 9.49
N GLY A 361 -19.45 -14.63 8.30
CA GLY A 361 -20.78 -15.10 7.92
C GLY A 361 -21.76 -13.97 7.54
N ASN A 362 -21.31 -12.72 7.58
CA ASN A 362 -22.12 -11.54 7.26
C ASN A 362 -21.87 -11.04 5.84
N ARG A 363 -22.69 -10.09 5.36
CA ARG A 363 -22.31 -9.30 4.18
C ARG A 363 -21.05 -8.52 4.50
N TYR A 364 -20.24 -8.24 3.49
CA TYR A 364 -19.11 -7.34 3.68
C TYR A 364 -19.60 -5.95 4.07
N SER A 365 -18.97 -5.34 5.06
CA SER A 365 -19.33 -4.03 5.58
C SER A 365 -18.07 -3.24 5.94
N ILE A 366 -18.09 -1.91 5.79
CA ILE A 366 -17.06 -1.05 6.39
C ILE A 366 -17.12 -1.10 7.92
N MET A 367 -18.29 -1.41 8.46
CA MET A 367 -18.58 -1.52 9.89
C MET A 367 -18.24 -2.90 10.46
N ASP A 368 -17.62 -3.83 9.72
CA ASP A 368 -17.07 -5.03 10.37
C ASP A 368 -16.09 -4.60 11.49
N ALA A 369 -16.24 -5.14 12.70
CA ALA A 369 -15.39 -4.84 13.85
C ALA A 369 -13.92 -4.96 13.46
N VAL A 370 -13.14 -3.91 13.77
CA VAL A 370 -11.78 -3.76 13.24
C VAL A 370 -10.78 -4.57 14.05
N ASP A 371 -10.91 -5.89 13.96
CA ASP A 371 -10.02 -6.83 14.67
C ASP A 371 -8.76 -7.13 13.82
N LEU A 372 -8.85 -6.90 12.50
CA LEU A 372 -7.96 -7.49 11.50
C LEU A 372 -7.56 -6.54 10.35
N HIS A 373 -7.32 -5.26 10.64
CA HIS A 373 -6.76 -4.30 9.66
C HIS A 373 -7.51 -4.24 8.31
N ASN A 374 -8.84 -4.40 8.30
CA ASN A 374 -9.62 -4.45 7.07
C ASN A 374 -9.99 -3.02 6.63
N PRO A 375 -9.33 -2.44 5.61
CA PRO A 375 -9.46 -1.03 5.32
C PRO A 375 -10.28 -0.87 4.06
N ARG A 376 -11.58 -0.89 4.27
CA ARG A 376 -12.51 -0.45 3.23
C ARG A 376 -12.76 1.03 3.44
N THR A 377 -12.44 1.83 2.44
CA THR A 377 -12.80 3.26 2.47
C THR A 377 -14.18 3.52 1.86
N CYS A 378 -14.70 2.56 1.10
CA CYS A 378 -15.98 2.62 0.43
C CYS A 378 -17.07 1.90 1.24
N LEU A 379 -18.28 2.46 1.24
CA LEU A 379 -19.47 1.75 1.71
C LEU A 379 -19.76 0.54 0.81
N THR A 380 -20.33 -0.50 1.41
CA THR A 380 -20.93 -1.63 0.71
C THR A 380 -22.45 -1.50 0.65
N GLU A 381 -23.12 -2.49 0.06
CA GLU A 381 -24.58 -2.57 0.07
C GLU A 381 -25.15 -2.68 1.49
N ASP A 382 -24.44 -3.36 2.40
CA ASP A 382 -24.86 -3.52 3.80
C ASP A 382 -24.85 -2.17 4.53
N ASP A 383 -23.78 -1.39 4.33
CA ASP A 383 -23.62 -0.08 4.95
C ASP A 383 -24.64 0.94 4.41
N LEU A 384 -24.84 0.96 3.08
CA LEU A 384 -25.81 1.85 2.44
C LEU A 384 -27.24 1.50 2.84
N GLU A 385 -27.55 0.21 2.97
CA GLU A 385 -28.85 -0.24 3.44
C GLU A 385 -29.11 0.23 4.86
N ALA A 386 -28.17 -0.02 5.78
CA ALA A 386 -28.27 0.42 7.16
C ALA A 386 -28.40 1.96 7.26
N LEU A 387 -27.65 2.70 6.45
CA LEU A 387 -27.73 4.16 6.36
C LEU A 387 -29.12 4.62 5.91
N ASN A 388 -29.70 3.99 4.89
CA ASN A 388 -31.04 4.30 4.41
C ASN A 388 -32.13 3.89 5.42
N VAL A 389 -31.90 2.89 6.27
CA VAL A 389 -32.84 2.52 7.35
C VAL A 389 -32.81 3.53 8.48
N LEU A 390 -31.62 3.92 8.94
CA LEU A 390 -31.46 4.90 10.01
C LEU A 390 -31.92 6.30 9.60
N TYR A 391 -31.65 6.66 8.33
CA TYR A 391 -31.98 7.96 7.76
C TYR A 391 -32.80 7.77 6.49
N PRO A 392 -34.09 7.39 6.62
CA PRO A 392 -34.92 7.11 5.46
C PRO A 392 -35.18 8.36 4.64
N THR A 393 -35.10 8.21 3.31
CA THR A 393 -35.49 9.23 2.35
C THR A 393 -36.67 8.73 1.51
N CYS A 394 -37.78 9.48 1.55
CA CYS A 394 -39.02 9.09 0.86
C CYS A 394 -38.98 9.25 -0.66
N SER A 395 -37.96 9.94 -1.18
CA SER A 395 -37.72 10.10 -2.62
C SER A 395 -36.22 10.31 -2.89
N GLY A 396 -35.73 9.71 -3.98
CA GLY A 396 -34.34 9.85 -4.41
C GLY A 396 -33.32 9.19 -3.47
N ALA A 397 -33.71 8.12 -2.79
CA ALA A 397 -32.79 7.28 -2.02
C ALA A 397 -31.72 6.70 -2.95
N ILE A 398 -30.47 6.71 -2.50
CA ILE A 398 -29.37 6.08 -3.24
C ILE A 398 -29.47 4.57 -3.02
N THR A 399 -29.53 3.82 -4.12
CA THR A 399 -29.71 2.35 -4.10
C THR A 399 -28.43 1.57 -4.35
N GLN A 400 -27.35 2.23 -4.75
CA GLN A 400 -26.03 1.62 -4.95
C GLN A 400 -24.94 2.47 -4.31
N PRO A 401 -23.97 1.84 -3.61
CA PRO A 401 -22.92 2.58 -2.94
C PRO A 401 -22.06 3.30 -3.97
N THR A 402 -21.96 4.62 -3.81
CA THR A 402 -21.06 5.47 -4.58
C THR A 402 -19.74 5.58 -3.83
N CYS A 403 -18.64 5.28 -4.51
CA CYS A 403 -17.31 5.46 -3.95
C CYS A 403 -16.42 6.27 -4.89
N LEU A 404 -15.97 7.43 -4.43
CA LEU A 404 -14.95 8.21 -5.11
C LEU A 404 -13.60 7.91 -4.46
N LYS A 405 -12.90 6.91 -5.00
CA LYS A 405 -11.53 6.63 -4.58
C LYS A 405 -10.60 7.65 -5.20
N GLN A 406 -10.31 8.73 -4.46
CA GLN A 406 -9.26 9.66 -4.87
C GLN A 406 -7.90 9.04 -4.52
N SER A 407 -7.13 8.64 -5.53
CA SER A 407 -5.74 8.22 -5.36
C SER A 407 -4.89 9.45 -5.05
N ILE A 408 -4.94 9.94 -3.82
CA ILE A 408 -4.49 11.32 -3.57
C ILE A 408 -3.00 11.52 -3.74
N LYS A 409 -2.18 10.50 -3.58
CA LYS A 409 -0.79 10.52 -3.99
C LYS A 409 -0.42 9.08 -4.31
N TYR A 410 0.32 8.85 -5.39
CA TYR A 410 0.88 7.54 -5.74
C TYR A 410 1.98 7.14 -4.73
N LEU A 411 1.74 7.27 -3.42
CA LEU A 411 2.71 7.11 -2.33
C LEU A 411 3.18 5.65 -2.24
N GLY A 412 2.25 4.70 -2.33
CA GLY A 412 2.61 3.28 -2.38
C GLY A 412 3.45 2.95 -3.60
N TRP A 413 3.11 3.52 -4.76
CA TRP A 413 3.94 3.37 -5.97
C TRP A 413 5.29 4.08 -5.86
N LEU A 414 5.36 5.23 -5.18
CA LEU A 414 6.62 5.91 -4.88
C LEU A 414 7.51 5.04 -4.00
N ARG A 415 6.94 4.38 -2.98
CA ARG A 415 7.66 3.38 -2.18
C ARG A 415 8.16 2.23 -3.04
N VAL A 416 7.33 1.69 -3.95
CA VAL A 416 7.80 0.68 -4.92
C VAL A 416 8.96 1.22 -5.74
N CYS A 417 8.87 2.44 -6.28
CA CYS A 417 9.96 3.05 -7.02
C CYS A 417 11.24 3.16 -6.19
N VAL A 418 11.16 3.68 -4.95
CA VAL A 418 12.34 3.85 -4.09
C VAL A 418 12.90 2.49 -3.65
N PHE A 419 12.08 1.61 -3.06
CA PHE A 419 12.52 0.37 -2.44
C PHE A 419 12.72 -0.79 -3.41
N VAL A 420 12.30 -0.67 -4.68
CA VAL A 420 12.64 -1.63 -5.74
C VAL A 420 13.73 -1.10 -6.66
N LEU A 421 13.66 0.17 -7.10
CA LEU A 421 14.65 0.71 -8.04
C LEU A 421 15.97 1.04 -7.34
N ALA A 422 15.98 1.52 -6.09
CA ALA A 422 17.25 1.83 -5.42
C ALA A 422 18.10 0.56 -5.21
N PRO A 423 17.58 -0.58 -4.70
CA PRO A 423 18.34 -1.83 -4.67
C PRO A 423 18.81 -2.30 -6.05
N LEU A 424 18.01 -2.10 -7.10
CA LEU A 424 18.41 -2.41 -8.47
C LEU A 424 19.60 -1.56 -8.93
N ILE A 425 19.55 -0.25 -8.73
CA ILE A 425 20.65 0.67 -9.07
C ILE A 425 21.91 0.30 -8.27
N LEU A 426 21.77 0.02 -6.97
CA LEU A 426 22.88 -0.42 -6.12
C LEU A 426 23.47 -1.78 -6.58
N ALA A 427 22.62 -2.73 -7.00
CA ALA A 427 23.05 -4.02 -7.51
C ALA A 427 23.81 -3.90 -8.84
N ILE A 428 23.34 -3.02 -9.73
CA ILE A 428 24.02 -2.68 -10.99
C ILE A 428 25.36 -2.00 -10.69
N ALA A 429 25.37 -0.98 -9.84
CA ALA A 429 26.58 -0.26 -9.46
C ALA A 429 27.61 -1.19 -8.81
N GLY A 430 27.20 -2.04 -7.87
CA GLY A 430 28.06 -3.05 -7.25
C GLY A 430 28.61 -4.04 -8.27
N SER A 431 27.80 -4.50 -9.22
CA SER A 431 28.25 -5.39 -10.31
C SER A 431 29.26 -4.69 -11.22
N CYS A 432 29.03 -3.43 -11.57
CA CYS A 432 29.97 -2.60 -12.33
C CYS A 432 31.29 -2.39 -11.58
N MET A 433 31.24 -2.07 -10.29
CA MET A 433 32.45 -1.89 -9.46
C MET A 433 33.32 -3.16 -9.41
N VAL A 434 32.72 -4.34 -9.44
CA VAL A 434 33.45 -5.61 -9.44
C VAL A 434 33.98 -5.96 -10.85
N LEU A 435 33.20 -5.73 -11.91
CA LEU A 435 33.51 -6.23 -13.26
C LEU A 435 34.30 -5.25 -14.12
N VAL A 436 34.13 -3.94 -13.97
CA VAL A 436 34.81 -2.92 -14.79
C VAL A 436 36.33 -2.89 -14.56
N PRO A 437 36.85 -2.86 -13.32
CA PRO A 437 38.31 -2.90 -13.10
C PRO A 437 38.96 -4.13 -13.71
N ARG A 438 38.21 -5.25 -13.73
CA ARG A 438 38.64 -6.49 -14.36
C ARG A 438 38.75 -6.34 -15.88
N ALA A 439 37.70 -5.86 -16.53
CA ALA A 439 37.71 -5.63 -17.98
C ALA A 439 38.89 -4.74 -18.38
N GLY A 440 39.13 -3.68 -17.59
CA GLY A 440 40.31 -2.82 -17.75
C GLY A 440 41.64 -3.55 -17.54
N TYR A 441 41.77 -4.42 -16.54
CA TYR A 441 42.97 -5.21 -16.30
C TYR A 441 43.26 -6.19 -17.45
N VAL A 442 42.25 -6.96 -17.88
CA VAL A 442 42.37 -7.92 -18.99
C VAL A 442 42.76 -7.20 -20.28
N TYR A 443 42.10 -6.08 -20.59
CA TYR A 443 42.42 -5.25 -21.75
C TYR A 443 43.87 -4.73 -21.72
N ARG A 444 44.34 -4.23 -20.56
CA ARG A 444 45.73 -3.80 -20.38
C ARG A 444 46.72 -4.94 -20.61
N GLU A 445 46.41 -6.13 -20.10
CA GLU A 445 47.31 -7.28 -20.22
C GLU A 445 47.34 -7.84 -21.65
N GLN A 446 46.19 -7.90 -22.33
CA GLN A 446 46.12 -8.22 -23.77
C GLN A 446 46.92 -7.23 -24.60
N ARG A 447 46.81 -5.92 -24.32
CA ARG A 447 47.59 -4.88 -25.01
C ARG A 447 49.10 -5.03 -24.78
N LYS A 448 49.53 -5.39 -23.57
CA LYS A 448 50.95 -5.69 -23.30
C LYS A 448 51.44 -6.91 -24.08
N ARG A 449 50.65 -7.98 -24.15
CA ARG A 449 50.98 -9.18 -24.93
C ARG A 449 51.06 -8.87 -26.42
N ALA A 450 50.07 -8.18 -26.97
CA ALA A 450 50.07 -7.74 -28.37
C ALA A 450 51.29 -6.85 -28.68
N GLY A 451 51.63 -5.91 -27.79
CA GLY A 451 52.84 -5.09 -27.92
C GLY A 451 54.15 -5.88 -27.83
N ALA A 452 54.22 -6.91 -26.99
CA ALA A 452 55.36 -7.82 -26.90
C ALA A 452 55.52 -8.66 -28.19
N HIS A 453 54.44 -9.23 -28.70
CA HIS A 453 54.44 -9.96 -29.98
C HIS A 453 54.84 -9.06 -31.16
N ALA A 454 54.34 -7.82 -31.21
CA ALA A 454 54.73 -6.86 -32.23
C ALA A 454 56.24 -6.51 -32.16
N ARG A 455 56.80 -6.34 -30.96
CA ARG A 455 58.25 -6.13 -30.77
C ARG A 455 59.08 -7.35 -31.17
N ALA A 456 58.64 -8.56 -30.81
CA ALA A 456 59.30 -9.79 -31.20
C ALA A 456 59.32 -9.97 -32.73
N ARG A 457 58.19 -9.71 -33.41
CA ARG A 457 58.14 -9.72 -34.89
C ARG A 457 59.07 -8.68 -35.51
N ARG A 458 59.11 -7.45 -35.00
CA ARG A 458 60.04 -6.41 -35.50
C ARG A 458 61.50 -6.82 -35.31
N ALA A 459 61.85 -7.44 -34.19
CA ALA A 459 63.21 -7.93 -33.95
C ALA A 459 63.58 -9.05 -34.94
N GLN A 460 62.67 -9.99 -35.22
CA GLN A 460 62.89 -11.04 -36.22
C GLN A 460 63.10 -10.47 -37.64
N VAL A 461 62.29 -9.50 -38.05
CA VAL A 461 62.44 -8.83 -39.35
C VAL A 461 63.76 -8.05 -39.43
N ALA A 462 64.16 -7.36 -38.35
CA ALA A 462 65.44 -6.64 -38.30
C ALA A 462 66.65 -7.56 -38.46
N VAL A 463 66.64 -8.74 -37.81
CA VAL A 463 67.71 -9.75 -37.94
C VAL A 463 67.82 -10.29 -39.37
N GLN A 464 66.69 -10.47 -40.08
CA GLN A 464 66.71 -10.93 -41.47
C GLN A 464 67.18 -9.86 -42.47
N SER A 465 67.15 -8.59 -42.11
CA SER A 465 67.53 -7.48 -43.00
C SER A 465 69.01 -7.09 -42.96
N ILE A 466 69.86 -7.81 -42.23
CA ILE A 466 71.31 -7.54 -42.19
C ILE A 466 71.93 -8.00 -43.52
N PRO A 467 72.36 -7.09 -44.41
CA PRO A 467 72.99 -7.49 -45.66
C PRO A 467 74.34 -8.14 -45.34
N MET A 468 74.54 -9.39 -45.79
CA MET A 468 75.84 -10.04 -45.69
C MET A 468 76.85 -9.27 -46.55
N THR A 469 77.72 -8.50 -45.90
CA THR A 469 78.87 -7.90 -46.56
C THR A 469 79.85 -9.00 -46.93
N ASN A 470 79.93 -9.23 -48.23
CA ASN A 470 80.74 -10.23 -48.90
C ASN A 470 82.24 -9.90 -48.72
N SER A 471 82.94 -10.67 -47.89
CA SER A 471 84.41 -10.80 -47.97
C SER A 471 84.74 -12.26 -48.25
N GLY A 472 85.22 -12.50 -49.46
CA GLY A 472 85.26 -13.80 -50.11
C GLY A 472 86.04 -14.90 -49.39
N GLY A 473 85.60 -16.12 -49.63
CA GLY A 473 86.29 -17.35 -49.25
C GLY A 473 85.35 -18.55 -49.29
N ALA A 474 85.43 -19.30 -50.40
CA ALA A 474 84.93 -20.66 -50.63
C ALA A 474 83.46 -20.98 -50.31
N THR A 475 82.73 -21.18 -51.41
CA THR A 475 81.43 -21.86 -51.52
C THR A 475 81.34 -23.17 -50.75
N GLU A 476 80.47 -23.22 -49.75
CA GLU A 476 79.86 -24.46 -49.24
C GLU A 476 78.34 -24.28 -49.21
N THR A 477 77.66 -24.97 -50.12
CA THR A 477 76.22 -24.89 -50.33
C THR A 477 75.52 -25.69 -49.23
N ILE A 478 75.16 -25.05 -48.12
CA ILE A 478 74.29 -25.67 -47.10
C ILE A 478 72.84 -25.52 -47.58
N ILE A 479 72.31 -26.60 -48.16
CA ILE A 479 70.89 -26.78 -48.40
C ILE A 479 70.23 -26.99 -47.03
N VAL A 480 69.63 -25.93 -46.48
CA VAL A 480 68.76 -26.03 -45.30
C VAL A 480 67.41 -26.57 -45.79
N PRO A 481 66.96 -27.77 -45.35
CA PRO A 481 65.65 -28.29 -45.73
C PRO A 481 64.55 -27.41 -45.12
N PRO A 482 63.42 -27.24 -45.83
CA PRO A 482 62.29 -26.48 -45.30
C PRO A 482 61.74 -27.17 -44.04
N PRO A 483 61.28 -26.41 -43.03
CA PRO A 483 60.64 -26.99 -41.86
C PRO A 483 59.36 -27.71 -42.28
N GLU A 484 59.29 -28.98 -41.90
CA GLU A 484 58.17 -29.89 -42.08
C GLU A 484 56.93 -29.33 -41.34
N PRO A 485 55.76 -29.25 -41.99
CA PRO A 485 54.55 -28.75 -41.34
C PRO A 485 53.99 -29.85 -40.45
N THR A 486 54.19 -29.75 -39.13
CA THR A 486 53.42 -30.54 -38.18
C THR A 486 51.98 -30.03 -38.17
N SER A 487 51.15 -30.77 -38.89
CA SER A 487 49.69 -30.74 -38.82
C SER A 487 49.22 -31.15 -37.42
N GLU A 488 48.59 -30.21 -36.71
CA GLU A 488 47.34 -30.39 -35.95
C GLU A 488 47.12 -29.11 -35.12
N GLU A 489 46.64 -28.07 -35.79
CA GLU A 489 45.95 -26.97 -35.10
C GLU A 489 44.60 -26.80 -35.81
N THR A 490 43.59 -27.46 -35.24
CA THR A 490 42.18 -27.30 -35.58
C THR A 490 41.82 -25.83 -35.45
N THR A 491 41.71 -25.18 -36.60
CA THR A 491 41.34 -23.78 -36.75
C THR A 491 39.83 -23.66 -36.55
N GLU A 492 39.37 -23.55 -35.29
CA GLU A 492 38.04 -23.00 -35.02
C GLU A 492 38.09 -21.50 -35.36
N THR A 493 37.61 -21.21 -36.56
CA THR A 493 37.57 -19.86 -37.12
C THR A 493 36.39 -19.13 -36.49
N ILE A 494 36.60 -18.42 -35.39
CA ILE A 494 35.63 -17.42 -34.91
C ILE A 494 35.75 -16.22 -35.84
N ILE A 495 34.87 -16.17 -36.84
CA ILE A 495 34.62 -14.99 -37.66
C ILE A 495 33.98 -13.96 -36.73
N VAL A 496 34.78 -13.04 -36.21
CA VAL A 496 34.26 -11.79 -35.64
C VAL A 496 34.00 -10.87 -36.83
N ALA A 497 32.74 -10.85 -37.27
CA ALA A 497 32.27 -9.86 -38.22
C ALA A 497 32.48 -8.45 -37.62
N PRO A 498 32.90 -7.46 -38.43
CA PRO A 498 32.92 -6.07 -38.00
C PRO A 498 31.47 -5.61 -37.69
N PRO A 499 31.26 -4.70 -36.73
CA PRO A 499 29.96 -4.10 -36.52
C PRO A 499 29.58 -3.29 -37.77
N ASP A 500 28.44 -3.61 -38.37
CA ASP A 500 27.86 -2.84 -39.46
C ASP A 500 27.63 -1.38 -39.03
N PRO A 501 27.85 -0.40 -39.93
CA PRO A 501 27.45 0.97 -39.69
C PRO A 501 25.92 1.04 -39.59
N MET A 502 25.42 1.61 -38.49
CA MET A 502 24.01 1.97 -38.35
C MET A 502 23.68 3.14 -39.28
N ASP A 503 23.27 2.81 -40.50
CA ASP A 503 22.50 3.69 -41.36
C ASP A 503 21.01 3.59 -40.98
N GLY A 504 20.46 4.68 -40.48
CA GLY A 504 19.01 4.87 -40.41
C GLY A 504 18.41 4.96 -41.81
N PRO A 505 17.12 4.62 -41.94
CA PRO A 505 16.16 5.72 -41.96
C PRO A 505 14.92 5.41 -41.10
N PHE A 506 14.68 6.27 -40.12
CA PHE A 506 13.35 6.46 -39.55
C PHE A 506 12.53 7.27 -40.56
N SER A 507 11.72 6.58 -41.35
CA SER A 507 10.59 7.17 -42.05
C SER A 507 9.56 6.07 -42.30
N GLU A 508 8.56 5.96 -41.42
CA GLU A 508 7.16 5.88 -41.86
C GLU A 508 6.18 5.95 -40.68
N LYS A 509 5.26 6.90 -40.81
CA LYS A 509 3.84 6.82 -40.42
C LYS A 509 3.51 6.82 -38.93
N ILE A 510 3.52 8.04 -38.38
CA ILE A 510 2.45 8.46 -37.47
C ILE A 510 1.19 8.59 -38.33
N SER A 511 0.36 7.55 -38.31
CA SER A 511 -1.05 7.66 -38.71
C SER A 511 -1.80 8.25 -37.52
N MET A 512 -2.09 9.54 -37.59
CA MET A 512 -3.12 10.18 -36.78
C MET A 512 -4.47 9.51 -37.10
N ALA A 513 -4.98 8.69 -36.20
CA ALA A 513 -6.41 8.43 -36.14
C ALA A 513 -7.03 9.59 -35.34
N ALA A 514 -7.30 10.68 -36.06
CA ALA A 514 -8.33 11.61 -35.65
C ALA A 514 -9.68 10.90 -35.88
N GLN A 515 -10.38 10.54 -34.81
CA GLN A 515 -11.83 10.38 -34.87
C GLN A 515 -12.42 11.55 -34.12
N ASP A 516 -12.74 12.57 -34.91
CA ASP A 516 -13.59 13.66 -34.51
C ASP A 516 -14.86 13.54 -35.35
N VAL A 517 -15.99 13.81 -34.69
CA VAL A 517 -17.32 14.12 -35.27
C VAL A 517 -18.15 12.94 -35.82
N SER A 518 -19.18 12.55 -35.05
CA SER A 518 -20.55 12.87 -35.47
C SER A 518 -21.48 13.06 -34.27
N PRO A 519 -22.10 14.24 -34.13
CA PRO A 519 -23.39 14.41 -33.46
C PRO A 519 -24.51 14.02 -34.44
N ASP A 520 -25.60 13.44 -33.93
CA ASP A 520 -26.97 13.81 -34.32
C ASP A 520 -28.01 12.86 -33.71
N HIS A 521 -28.93 13.49 -32.95
CA HIS A 521 -30.38 13.28 -33.02
C HIS A 521 -30.95 11.94 -32.53
N GLN A 522 -32.13 11.82 -31.94
CA GLN A 522 -33.23 12.69 -31.48
C GLN A 522 -34.15 11.72 -30.70
N ASP A 523 -34.97 12.26 -29.79
CA ASP A 523 -36.30 11.77 -29.40
C ASP A 523 -36.52 10.28 -29.06
N VAL A 524 -36.71 9.97 -27.77
CA VAL A 524 -37.95 9.40 -27.15
C VAL A 524 -37.96 9.75 -25.66
#